data_AF-A0A534II48-F1
#
_entry.id   AF-A0A534II48-F1
#
_cell.length_a   1.000
_cell.length_b   1.000
_cell.length_c   1.000
_cell.angle_alpha   90.00
_cell.angle_beta   90.00
_cell.angle_gamma   90.00
#
_symmetry.space_group_name_H-M   'P 1'
#
loop_
_entity.id
_entity.type
_entity.pdbx_description
1 polymer ?
#
loop_
_entity_poly.entity_id
_entity_poly.type
_entity_poly.pdbx_seq_one_letter_code
_entity_poly.pdbx_strand_id
1 'polypeptide(L)'
;MIKRNSFITVLAALAFGAPLTVEAQAGVSEDFTGASTTNSWYFFNGACLTAGTSAGVEPSGAASGRMPGCTSITSSYYNNESLVGGYNGTFPDPAGRGALRFTNGRP
;
A
#
# COMPACT_ATOMS: atom_id res chain seq x y z
N MET A 1 -58.95 -2.89 -8.87
CA MET A 1 -58.89 -2.62 -7.40
C MET A 1 -57.88 -3.58 -6.78
N ILE A 2 -56.69 -3.11 -6.43
CA ILE A 2 -55.68 -3.94 -5.77
C ILE A 2 -56.13 -4.14 -4.31
N LYS A 3 -56.23 -5.39 -3.84
CA LYS A 3 -56.67 -5.69 -2.47
C LYS A 3 -55.62 -5.20 -1.48
N ARG A 4 -56.06 -4.51 -0.43
CA ARG A 4 -55.22 -3.90 0.62
C ARG A 4 -54.23 -4.89 1.25
N ASN A 5 -54.58 -6.18 1.31
CA ASN A 5 -53.72 -7.26 1.81
C ASN A 5 -52.60 -7.67 0.83
N SER A 6 -52.75 -7.46 -0.48
CA SER A 6 -51.69 -7.73 -1.48
C SER A 6 -50.60 -6.66 -1.47
N PHE A 7 -50.95 -5.42 -1.12
CA PHE A 7 -49.97 -4.33 -1.04
C PHE A 7 -48.95 -4.56 0.09
N ILE A 8 -49.41 -5.09 1.23
CA ILE A 8 -48.55 -5.38 2.40
C ILE A 8 -47.59 -6.54 2.10
N THR A 9 -48.04 -7.58 1.40
CA THR A 9 -47.20 -8.72 1.04
C THR A 9 -46.10 -8.34 0.05
N VAL A 10 -46.40 -7.45 -0.91
CA VAL A 10 -45.40 -6.94 -1.87
C VAL A 10 -44.34 -6.09 -1.16
N LEU A 11 -44.73 -5.17 -0.26
CA LEU A 11 -43.75 -4.38 0.50
C LEU A 11 -42.86 -5.26 1.40
N ALA A 12 -43.42 -6.28 2.05
CA ALA A 12 -42.63 -7.21 2.85
C ALA A 12 -41.62 -7.99 1.99
N ALA A 13 -42.00 -8.42 0.78
CA ALA A 13 -41.09 -9.12 -0.13
C ALA A 13 -39.91 -8.23 -0.61
N LEU A 14 -40.11 -6.92 -0.79
CA LEU A 14 -39.04 -6.00 -1.15
C LEU A 14 -38.07 -5.72 0.00
N ALA A 15 -38.54 -5.72 1.25
CA ALA A 15 -37.70 -5.45 2.42
C ALA A 15 -36.78 -6.63 2.81
N PHE A 16 -37.16 -7.87 2.48
CA PHE A 16 -36.35 -9.06 2.73
C PHE A 16 -35.49 -9.51 1.53
N GLY A 17 -35.74 -8.97 0.33
CA GLY A 17 -35.07 -9.38 -0.91
C GLY A 17 -33.85 -8.55 -1.30
N ALA A 18 -33.60 -7.42 -0.64
CA ALA A 18 -32.42 -6.61 -0.90
C ALA A 18 -31.26 -7.09 -0.02
N PRO A 19 -30.24 -7.80 -0.54
CA PRO A 19 -29.01 -7.99 0.20
C PRO A 19 -28.45 -6.60 0.50
N LEU A 20 -28.34 -6.26 1.78
CA LEU A 20 -27.49 -5.16 2.21
C LEU A 20 -26.06 -5.60 1.88
N THR A 21 -25.58 -5.26 0.68
CA THR A 21 -24.18 -5.41 0.32
C THR A 21 -23.41 -4.46 1.23
N VAL A 22 -23.00 -4.97 2.39
CA VAL A 22 -21.92 -4.37 3.16
C VAL A 22 -20.69 -4.48 2.28
N GLU A 23 -20.32 -3.38 1.65
CA GLU A 23 -19.01 -3.18 1.06
C GLU A 23 -17.99 -3.28 2.21
N ALA A 24 -17.51 -4.49 2.48
CA ALA A 24 -16.43 -4.69 3.44
C ALA A 24 -15.20 -3.97 2.88
N GLN A 25 -14.88 -2.79 3.43
CA GLN A 25 -13.67 -2.08 3.07
C GLN A 25 -12.49 -2.98 3.44
N ALA A 26 -11.72 -3.41 2.44
CA ALA A 26 -10.44 -4.05 2.69
C ALA A 26 -9.56 -3.02 3.42
N GLY A 27 -9.31 -3.23 4.70
CA GLY A 27 -8.43 -2.38 5.49
C GLY A 27 -7.01 -2.50 4.94
N VAL A 28 -6.56 -1.51 4.17
CA VAL A 28 -5.17 -1.42 3.73
C VAL A 28 -4.41 -0.64 4.80
N SER A 29 -3.46 -1.30 5.45
CA SER A 29 -2.55 -0.69 6.42
C SER A 29 -1.13 -1.12 6.12
N GLU A 30 -0.21 -0.17 6.17
CA GLU A 30 1.22 -0.39 5.97
C GLU A 30 2.00 0.64 6.77
N ASP A 31 2.95 0.17 7.58
CA ASP A 31 3.78 1.05 8.41
C ASP A 31 5.11 1.43 7.73
N PHE A 32 5.47 0.73 6.64
CA PHE A 32 6.70 0.95 5.85
C PHE A 32 8.00 0.92 6.66
N THR A 33 8.00 0.29 7.84
CA THR A 33 9.18 0.19 8.72
C THR A 33 10.02 -1.06 8.49
N GLY A 34 9.48 -2.03 7.75
CA GLY A 34 10.12 -3.30 7.42
C GLY A 34 10.96 -3.26 6.15
N ALA A 35 11.64 -4.39 5.87
CA ALA A 35 12.45 -4.55 4.66
C ALA A 35 11.61 -4.77 3.38
N SER A 36 10.32 -5.05 3.52
CA SER A 36 9.34 -5.17 2.44
C SER A 36 7.98 -4.62 2.88
N THR A 37 7.07 -4.47 1.94
CA THR A 37 5.66 -4.16 2.20
C THR A 37 4.82 -5.44 2.25
N THR A 38 3.73 -5.41 3.01
CA THR A 38 2.73 -6.49 3.02
C THR A 38 1.72 -6.29 1.88
N ASN A 39 1.41 -5.05 1.56
CA ASN A 39 0.51 -4.70 0.46
C ASN A 39 1.30 -4.46 -0.83
N SER A 40 0.60 -4.57 -1.97
CA SER A 40 1.15 -4.20 -3.27
C SER A 40 1.10 -2.70 -3.46
N TRP A 41 2.25 -2.10 -3.75
CA TRP A 41 2.37 -0.66 -3.95
C TRP A 41 3.06 -0.34 -5.27
N TYR A 42 2.53 0.67 -5.96
CA TYR A 42 3.24 1.33 -7.04
C TYR A 42 4.22 2.37 -6.46
N PHE A 43 5.37 2.57 -7.10
CA PHE A 43 6.34 3.58 -6.67
C PHE A 43 6.70 4.54 -7.81
N PHE A 44 7.23 5.71 -7.43
CA PHE A 44 7.62 6.74 -8.37
C PHE A 44 8.76 7.57 -7.79
N ASN A 45 9.53 8.20 -8.67
CA ASN A 45 10.53 9.23 -8.32
C ASN A 45 11.39 8.90 -7.10
N GLY A 46 12.09 7.76 -7.13
CA GLY A 46 13.08 7.39 -6.11
C GLY A 46 12.49 7.03 -4.75
N ALA A 47 11.18 6.86 -4.65
CA ALA A 47 10.57 6.39 -3.42
C ALA A 47 11.12 5.01 -3.04
N CYS A 48 11.54 4.84 -1.78
CA CYS A 48 12.19 3.60 -1.33
C CYS A 48 12.02 3.34 0.16
N LEU A 49 12.08 2.06 0.54
CA LEU A 49 12.15 1.62 1.94
C LEU A 49 13.57 1.76 2.45
N THR A 50 13.73 2.48 3.54
CA THR A 50 15.04 2.66 4.20
C THR A 50 15.54 1.39 4.87
N ALA A 51 14.65 0.50 5.32
CA ALA A 51 15.01 -0.84 5.81
C ALA A 51 15.12 -1.89 4.68
N GLY A 52 14.73 -1.55 3.45
CA GLY A 52 14.74 -2.46 2.31
C GLY A 52 16.09 -2.53 1.60
N THR A 53 16.39 -3.68 1.01
CA THR A 53 17.59 -3.91 0.19
C THR A 53 17.29 -4.50 -1.19
N SER A 54 16.05 -4.94 -1.41
CA SER A 54 15.63 -5.59 -2.65
C SER A 54 15.24 -4.57 -3.72
N ALA A 55 15.46 -4.92 -4.99
CA ALA A 55 14.93 -4.14 -6.10
C ALA A 55 13.39 -4.08 -6.03
N GLY A 56 12.83 -2.95 -6.46
CA GLY A 56 11.39 -2.74 -6.54
C GLY A 56 10.79 -3.48 -7.73
N VAL A 57 9.52 -3.87 -7.60
CA VAL A 57 8.71 -4.48 -8.66
C VAL A 57 7.38 -3.77 -8.69
N GLU A 58 7.06 -3.09 -9.78
CA GLU A 58 5.74 -2.50 -9.96
C GLU A 58 4.67 -3.59 -10.09
N PRO A 59 3.50 -3.46 -9.44
CA PRO A 59 2.41 -4.41 -9.62
C PRO A 59 2.00 -4.52 -11.10
N SER A 60 1.88 -5.75 -11.62
CA SER A 60 1.45 -6.01 -13.00
C SER A 60 0.57 -7.26 -13.10
N GLY A 61 -0.61 -7.12 -13.69
CA GLY A 61 -1.60 -8.20 -13.75
C GLY A 61 -1.95 -8.72 -12.34
N ALA A 62 -1.74 -10.03 -12.12
CA ALA A 62 -1.96 -10.68 -10.82
C ALA A 62 -0.72 -10.70 -9.91
N ALA A 63 0.44 -10.20 -10.36
CA ALA A 63 1.67 -10.20 -9.56
C ALA A 63 1.65 -9.06 -8.54
N SER A 64 1.99 -9.39 -7.29
CA SER A 64 2.12 -8.40 -6.22
C SER A 64 3.32 -7.48 -6.45
N GLY A 65 3.10 -6.18 -6.26
CA GLY A 65 4.20 -5.21 -6.27
C GLY A 65 5.02 -5.24 -4.99
N ARG A 66 6.22 -4.67 -5.06
CA ARG A 66 7.14 -4.51 -3.93
C ARG A 66 7.87 -3.19 -4.05
N MET A 67 7.85 -2.38 -2.99
CA MET A 67 8.66 -1.17 -2.90
C MET A 67 10.17 -1.48 -2.95
N PRO A 68 10.98 -0.69 -3.67
CA PRO A 68 12.43 -0.87 -3.68
C PRO A 68 13.06 -0.48 -2.35
N GLY A 69 14.21 -1.09 -2.03
CA GLY A 69 15.09 -0.64 -0.95
C GLY A 69 15.93 0.56 -1.36
N CYS A 70 16.21 1.49 -0.44
CA CYS A 70 16.98 2.70 -0.79
C CYS A 70 18.40 2.41 -1.29
N THR A 71 19.03 1.35 -0.78
CA THR A 71 20.34 0.88 -1.26
C THR A 71 20.29 0.26 -2.65
N SER A 72 19.12 -0.21 -3.10
CA SER A 72 18.93 -0.85 -4.40
C SER A 72 18.75 0.13 -5.56
N ILE A 73 18.35 1.37 -5.27
CA ILE A 73 18.09 2.41 -6.27
C ILE A 73 19.10 3.56 -6.25
N THR A 74 20.14 3.46 -5.41
CA THR A 74 21.15 4.52 -5.26
C THR A 74 21.84 4.83 -6.59
N SER A 75 22.20 3.81 -7.37
CA SER A 75 22.81 4.01 -8.69
C SER A 75 21.81 4.40 -9.78
N SER A 76 20.60 3.84 -9.77
CA SER A 76 19.65 3.98 -10.88
C SER A 76 18.81 5.24 -10.83
N TYR A 77 18.56 5.78 -9.64
CA TYR A 77 17.77 7.01 -9.45
C TYR A 77 18.59 8.16 -8.87
N TYR A 78 19.44 7.88 -7.88
CA TYR A 78 20.21 8.91 -7.18
C TYR A 78 21.64 9.11 -7.72
N ASN A 79 22.02 8.49 -8.83
CA ASN A 79 23.35 8.62 -9.46
C ASN A 79 24.53 8.43 -8.48
N ASN A 80 24.39 7.50 -7.53
CA ASN A 80 25.38 7.22 -6.47
C ASN A 80 25.62 8.37 -5.47
N GLU A 81 24.72 9.34 -5.38
CA GLU A 81 24.69 10.32 -4.30
C GLU A 81 24.55 9.60 -2.94
N SER A 82 25.24 10.14 -1.92
CA SER A 82 25.06 9.66 -0.55
C SER A 82 23.63 9.94 -0.11
N LEU A 83 22.95 8.91 0.36
CA LEU A 83 21.56 9.03 0.81
C LEU A 83 21.53 9.48 2.26
N VAL A 84 20.99 10.67 2.50
CA VAL A 84 20.87 11.25 3.85
C VAL A 84 19.68 10.64 4.60
N GLY A 85 19.88 10.39 5.90
CA GLY A 85 18.86 9.91 6.83
C GLY A 85 19.16 8.51 7.36
N GLY A 86 18.11 7.76 7.69
CA GLY A 86 18.21 6.44 8.31
C GLY A 86 18.33 6.53 9.82
N TYR A 87 17.84 5.50 10.49
CA TYR A 87 17.78 5.38 11.94
C TYR A 87 19.17 5.58 12.59
N ASN A 88 20.22 5.02 11.99
CA ASN A 88 21.62 5.17 12.45
C ASN A 88 22.45 6.11 11.57
N GLY A 89 21.83 6.89 10.68
CA GLY A 89 22.56 7.70 9.69
C GLY A 89 23.12 6.91 8.50
N THR A 90 22.77 5.62 8.39
CA THR A 90 23.20 4.71 7.33
C THR A 90 22.06 3.79 6.92
N PHE A 91 22.03 3.37 5.65
CA PHE A 91 21.08 2.38 5.15
C PHE A 91 21.76 1.01 4.93
N PRO A 92 21.02 -0.11 5.06
CA PRO A 92 19.60 -0.19 5.42
C PRO A 92 19.35 0.00 6.93
N ASP A 93 18.17 0.50 7.26
CA ASP A 93 17.70 0.56 8.64
C ASP A 93 17.35 -0.84 9.18
N PRO A 94 17.48 -1.08 10.50
CA PRO A 94 16.95 -2.30 11.11
C PRO A 94 15.44 -2.41 10.88
N ALA A 95 14.95 -3.62 10.61
CA ALA A 95 13.51 -3.86 10.45
C ALA A 95 12.74 -3.38 11.70
N GLY A 96 11.63 -2.67 11.47
CA GLY A 96 10.85 -2.02 12.52
C GLY A 96 11.33 -0.61 12.90
N ARG A 97 12.47 -0.17 12.36
CA ARG A 97 13.01 1.21 12.51
C ARG A 97 13.14 1.95 11.18
N GLY A 98 12.78 1.32 10.07
CA GLY A 98 12.75 1.96 8.77
C GLY A 98 11.57 2.92 8.61
N ALA A 99 11.50 3.48 7.42
CA ALA A 99 10.47 4.39 6.92
C ALA A 99 10.44 4.37 5.38
N LEU A 100 9.34 4.86 4.82
CA LEU A 100 9.26 5.22 3.41
C LEU A 100 9.92 6.58 3.17
N ARG A 101 10.82 6.63 2.20
CA ARG A 101 11.54 7.83 1.79
C ARG A 101 11.08 8.29 0.42
N PHE A 102 10.94 9.60 0.22
CA PHE A 102 10.58 10.21 -1.07
C PHE A 102 11.68 11.10 -1.68
N THR A 103 12.59 11.65 -0.87
CA THR A 103 13.58 12.62 -1.33
C THR A 103 14.96 12.34 -0.74
N ASN A 104 16.01 12.75 -1.45
CA ASN A 104 17.34 12.91 -0.86
C ASN A 104 17.39 14.30 -0.21
N GLY A 105 17.33 14.36 1.13
CA GLY A 105 17.41 15.61 1.87
C GLY A 105 18.66 16.43 1.50
N ARG A 106 18.72 17.69 1.94
CA ARG A 106 19.98 18.44 1.81
C ARG A 106 21.02 17.83 2.77
N PRO A 107 22.24 17.52 2.29
CA PRO A 107 23.32 17.00 3.13
C PRO A 107 23.76 18.00 4.19
#